data_AF-A0A8T3MAX7-F1
#
_entry.id   AF-A0A8T3MAX7-F1
#
_cell.length_a   1.000
_cell.length_b   1.000
_cell.length_c   1.000
_cell.angle_alpha   90.00
_cell.angle_beta   90.00
_cell.angle_gamma   90.00
#
_symmetry.space_group_name_H-M   'P 1'
#
loop_
_entity.id
_entity.type
_entity.pdbx_description
1 polymer ?
#
loop_
_entity_poly.entity_id
_entity_poly.type
_entity_poly.pdbx_seq_one_letter_code
_entity_poly.pdbx_strand_id
1 'polypeptide(L)' 'MIQEAWSFAAPFAQPVVTPAFARTIPGFDTPVPGLYVANMFQVYPYDRGQNYSIELAERLITHLAA' A
#
# COMPACT_ATOMS: atom_id res chain seq x y z
N MET A 1 -28.78 5.06 -25.74
CA MET A 1 -29.42 4.42 -24.57
C MET A 1 -28.37 3.59 -23.87
N ILE A 2 -28.06 3.88 -22.61
CA ILE A 2 -27.21 3.00 -21.80
C ILE A 2 -28.03 1.74 -21.49
N GLN A 3 -27.47 0.54 -21.72
CA GLN A 3 -28.16 -0.72 -21.46
C GLN A 3 -27.91 -1.25 -20.05
N GLU A 4 -26.69 -1.08 -19.53
CA GLU A 4 -26.31 -1.52 -18.18
C GLU A 4 -25.30 -0.55 -17.56
N ALA A 5 -25.31 -0.45 -16.23
CA ALA A 5 -24.37 0.35 -15.45
C ALA A 5 -24.18 -0.27 -14.06
N TRP A 6 -22.95 -0.21 -13.55
CA TRP A 6 -22.60 -0.66 -12.20
C TRP A 6 -21.91 0.48 -11.45
N SER A 7 -22.21 0.59 -10.15
CA SER A 7 -21.60 1.56 -9.26
C SER A 7 -21.11 0.84 -8.01
N PHE A 8 -19.85 1.08 -7.65
CA PHE A 8 -19.23 0.53 -6.46
C PHE A 8 -18.68 1.67 -5.61
N ALA A 9 -18.84 1.55 -4.30
CA ALA A 9 -18.28 2.50 -3.33
C ALA A 9 -17.24 1.79 -2.45
N ALA A 10 -16.09 2.42 -2.29
CA ALA A 10 -15.00 1.95 -1.45
C ALA A 10 -14.41 3.15 -0.69
N PRO A 11 -14.93 3.49 0.51
CA PRO A 11 -14.57 4.71 1.23
C PRO A 11 -13.09 4.78 1.63
N PHE A 12 -12.37 3.64 1.61
CA PHE A 12 -10.97 3.52 1.99
C PHE A 12 -10.09 2.97 0.85
N ALA A 13 -10.48 3.19 -0.42
CA ALA A 13 -9.73 2.66 -1.56
C ALA A 13 -8.32 3.26 -1.71
N GLN A 14 -8.11 4.47 -1.20
CA GLN A 14 -6.82 5.18 -1.29
C GLN A 14 -6.57 6.00 -0.04
N PRO A 15 -5.32 6.11 0.45
CA PRO A 15 -4.99 7.00 1.54
C PRO A 15 -5.09 8.47 1.09
N VAL A 16 -5.33 9.36 2.06
CA VAL A 16 -5.21 10.80 1.84
C VAL A 16 -3.74 11.19 1.97
N VAL A 17 -3.11 11.51 0.83
CA VAL A 17 -1.70 11.90 0.78
C VAL A 17 -1.55 13.38 1.17
N THR A 18 -1.27 13.63 2.43
CA THR A 18 -0.95 14.97 2.95
C THR A 18 0.51 15.36 2.66
N PRO A 19 0.90 16.64 2.79
CA PRO A 19 2.30 17.05 2.62
C PRO A 19 3.29 16.33 3.56
N ALA A 20 2.82 15.81 4.70
CA ALA A 20 3.63 15.07 5.66
C ALA A 20 3.48 13.54 5.55
N PHE A 21 2.73 13.03 4.56
CA PHE A 21 2.38 11.60 4.44
C PHE A 21 3.60 10.68 4.45
N ALA A 22 4.70 11.07 3.80
CA ALA A 22 5.94 10.28 3.79
C ALA A 22 6.46 9.95 5.19
N ARG A 23 6.19 10.80 6.19
CA ARG A 23 6.59 10.60 7.60
C ARG A 23 5.66 9.67 8.37
N THR A 24 4.45 9.41 7.83
CA THR A 24 3.44 8.57 8.47
C THR A 24 3.43 7.14 7.93
N ILE A 25 4.17 6.86 6.85
CA ILE A 25 4.28 5.53 6.27
C ILE A 25 5.04 4.63 7.27
N PRO A 26 4.43 3.53 7.75
CA PRO A 26 5.11 2.62 8.67
C PRO A 26 6.21 1.83 7.95
N GLY A 27 7.21 1.41 8.72
CA GLY A 27 8.16 0.37 8.30
C GLY A 27 7.49 -1.00 8.14
N PHE A 28 8.28 -2.02 7.82
CA PHE A 28 7.77 -3.39 7.64
C PHE A 28 7.42 -4.08 8.95
N ASP A 29 8.17 -3.82 10.01
CA ASP A 29 7.98 -4.47 11.31
C ASP A 29 6.73 -3.96 12.01
N THR A 30 5.96 -4.89 12.57
CA THR A 30 4.86 -4.55 13.47
C THR A 30 5.23 -4.88 14.92
N PRO A 31 4.49 -4.35 15.92
CA PRO A 31 4.71 -4.73 17.31
C PRO A 31 4.44 -6.21 17.62
N VAL A 32 3.80 -6.94 16.70
CA VAL A 32 3.48 -8.37 16.89
C VAL A 32 4.62 -9.20 16.30
N PRO A 33 5.30 -10.05 17.10
CA PRO A 33 6.40 -10.87 16.61
C PRO A 33 5.99 -11.77 15.45
N GLY A 34 6.79 -11.76 14.37
CA GLY A 34 6.53 -12.55 13.17
C GLY A 34 5.44 -12.00 12.25
N LEU A 35 4.83 -10.84 12.57
CA LEU A 35 3.87 -10.15 11.70
C LEU A 35 4.54 -8.93 11.06
N TYR A 36 4.48 -8.88 9.73
CA TYR A 36 5.02 -7.78 8.93
C TYR A 36 3.91 -7.16 8.08
N VAL A 37 4.09 -5.88 7.73
CA VAL A 37 3.13 -5.12 6.91
C VAL A 37 3.77 -4.63 5.62
N ALA A 38 3.23 -5.07 4.49
CA ALA A 38 3.55 -4.57 3.15
C ALA A 38 2.24 -4.42 2.36
N ASN A 39 1.75 -3.19 2.21
CA ASN A 39 0.50 -2.90 1.51
C ASN A 39 0.61 -1.64 0.63
N MET A 40 -0.42 -1.42 -0.20
CA MET A 40 -0.44 -0.32 -1.17
C MET A 40 -0.39 1.08 -0.54
N PHE A 41 -0.68 1.25 0.74
CA PHE A 41 -0.58 2.56 1.39
C PHE A 41 0.88 2.93 1.71
N GLN A 42 1.81 1.97 1.64
CA GLN A 42 3.24 2.20 1.71
C GLN A 42 3.86 2.55 0.33
N VAL A 43 3.08 2.43 -0.75
CA VAL A 43 3.51 2.87 -2.09
C VAL A 43 3.38 4.40 -2.17
N TYR A 44 4.53 5.06 -2.18
CA TYR A 44 4.67 6.51 -2.28
C TYR A 44 6.06 6.82 -2.86
N PRO A 45 6.24 7.84 -3.71
CA PRO A 45 5.25 8.81 -4.20
C PRO A 45 4.45 8.31 -5.41
N TYR A 46 4.65 7.06 -5.81
CA TYR A 46 3.99 6.47 -6.97
C TYR A 46 2.54 6.09 -6.67
N ASP A 47 1.75 5.88 -7.72
CA ASP A 47 0.40 5.33 -7.59
C ASP A 47 0.44 3.83 -7.24
N ARG A 48 -0.68 3.29 -6.77
CA ARG A 48 -0.90 1.90 -6.30
C ARG A 48 -0.83 0.81 -7.40
N GLY A 49 0.05 1.00 -8.37
CA GLY A 49 0.32 0.04 -9.44
C GLY A 49 0.85 -1.28 -8.89
N GLN A 50 0.54 -2.36 -9.62
CA GLN A 50 0.96 -3.72 -9.24
C GLN A 50 2.48 -3.88 -9.27
N ASN A 51 3.16 -3.19 -10.19
CA ASN A 51 4.62 -3.16 -10.25
C ASN A 51 5.25 -2.70 -8.92
N TYR A 52 4.71 -1.65 -8.30
CA TYR A 52 5.21 -1.16 -7.00
C TYR A 52 4.83 -2.08 -5.83
N SER A 53 3.74 -2.84 -5.97
CA SER A 53 3.38 -3.87 -4.97
C SER A 53 4.38 -5.02 -4.99
N ILE A 54 4.85 -5.42 -6.17
CA ILE A 54 5.90 -6.42 -6.33
C ILE A 54 7.24 -5.91 -5.77
N GLU A 55 7.64 -4.69 -6.13
CA GLU A 55 8.86 -4.07 -5.58
C GLU A 55 8.81 -3.97 -4.04
N LEU A 56 7.68 -3.58 -3.46
CA LEU A 56 7.50 -3.53 -2.01
C LEU A 56 7.66 -4.91 -1.37
N ALA A 57 7.15 -5.96 -2.02
CA ALA A 57 7.31 -7.33 -1.55
C ALA A 57 8.78 -7.78 -1.62
N GLU A 58 9.51 -7.49 -2.70
CA GLU A 58 10.95 -7.80 -2.83
C GLU A 58 11.78 -7.12 -1.73
N ARG A 59 11.44 -5.86 -1.42
CA ARG A 59 12.06 -5.11 -0.31
C ARG A 59 11.76 -5.75 1.05
N LEU A 60 10.53 -6.22 1.28
CA LEU A 60 10.19 -6.94 2.51
C LEU A 60 11.00 -8.24 2.62
N ILE A 61 11.08 -9.04 1.55
CA ILE A 61 11.86 -10.28 1.56
C ILE A 61 13.34 -10.01 1.87
N THR A 62 13.90 -8.93 1.30
CA THR A 62 15.27 -8.51 1.61
C THR A 62 15.43 -8.11 3.08
N HIS A 63 14.48 -7.36 3.65
CA HIS A 63 14.44 -6.99 5.07
C HIS A 63 14.41 -8.21 6.00
N LEU A 64 13.67 -9.26 5.63
CA LEU A 64 13.57 -10.51 6.40
C LEU A 64 14.83 -11.39 6.33
N ALA A 65 15.66 -11.19 5.31
CA ALA A 65 16.89 -11.96 5.11
C ALA A 65 18.12 -11.34 5.77
N ALA A 66 18.00 -10.10 6.27
CA ALA A 66 19.03 -9.38 7.02
C ALA A 66 19.02 -9.77 8.50
#